data_AF-A0A938QQ21-F1
#
_entry.id   AF-A0A938QQ21-F1
#
_cell.length_a   1.000
_cell.length_b   1.000
_cell.length_c   1.000
_cell.angle_alpha   90.00
_cell.angle_beta   90.00
_cell.angle_gamma   90.00
#
_symmetry.space_group_name_H-M   'P 1'
#
loop_
_entity.id
_entity.type
_entity.pdbx_description
1 polymer ?
#
loop_
_entity_poly.entity_id
_entity_poly.type
_entity_poly.pdbx_seq_one_letter_code
_entity_poly.pdbx_strand_id
1 'polypeptide(L)'
;MSVVLPALLALAVGAAPTAAPDAASPSSSRRALVVLTSTAAFPTTKAPTGFVAQEAIVPIVELLAAGVAVDVASIKGGAAPMDPKSDPRNPAGMAKDFQLGRDFLADPTRAALLTTTTKLADVVGNAGRYDVVVFAGGSGASFDFPQDAS
;
A
#
# COMPACT_ATOMS: atom_id res chain seq x y z
N MET A 1 60.23 44.20 -10.93
CA MET A 1 59.41 44.67 -9.80
C MET A 1 58.48 43.54 -9.39
N SER A 2 58.84 42.88 -8.29
CA SER A 2 58.03 41.87 -7.62
C SER A 2 56.82 42.51 -6.96
N VAL A 3 55.66 41.88 -7.08
CA VAL A 3 54.64 41.90 -6.01
C VAL A 3 54.06 40.49 -5.93
N VAL A 4 54.54 39.77 -4.92
CA VAL A 4 53.96 38.52 -4.42
C VAL A 4 52.95 38.95 -3.36
N LEU A 5 51.69 38.50 -3.46
CA LEU A 5 50.70 38.60 -2.38
C LEU A 5 50.47 37.19 -1.79
N PRO A 6 50.30 37.07 -0.46
CA PRO A 6 50.54 35.83 0.26
C PRO A 6 49.34 34.90 0.28
N ALA A 7 49.67 33.62 0.44
CA ALA A 7 48.77 32.53 0.80
C ALA A 7 47.96 32.85 2.07
N LEU A 8 46.65 32.62 2.01
CA LEU A 8 45.83 32.43 3.20
C LEU A 8 45.54 30.93 3.33
N LEU A 9 46.25 30.31 4.28
CA LEU A 9 46.09 28.93 4.71
C LEU A 9 44.82 28.82 5.57
N ALA A 10 43.75 28.25 5.03
CA ALA A 10 42.59 27.85 5.83
C ALA A 10 42.82 26.44 6.39
N LEU A 11 43.01 26.35 7.71
CA LEU A 11 42.98 25.09 8.46
C LEU A 11 41.53 24.62 8.57
N ALA A 12 41.10 23.70 7.71
CA ALA A 12 39.88 22.94 7.93
C ALA A 12 40.23 21.69 8.76
N VAL A 13 39.80 21.68 10.03
CA VAL A 13 39.78 20.50 10.90
C VAL A 13 38.88 19.46 10.23
N GLY A 14 39.46 18.29 9.94
CA GLY A 14 38.75 17.15 9.40
C GLY A 14 37.71 16.62 10.41
N ALA A 15 36.43 16.79 10.08
CA ALA A 15 35.39 15.92 10.59
C ALA A 15 35.44 14.61 9.81
N ALA A 16 35.59 13.50 10.51
CA ALA A 16 35.52 12.15 9.96
C ALA A 16 34.22 11.96 9.17
N PRO A 17 34.23 11.15 8.09
CA PRO A 17 32.99 10.83 7.39
C PRO A 17 32.09 10.06 8.37
N THR A 18 31.02 10.69 8.83
CA THR A 18 29.87 9.95 9.35
C THR A 18 29.39 9.09 8.18
N ALA A 19 29.59 7.78 8.31
CA ALA A 19 29.12 6.80 7.35
C ALA A 19 27.66 7.11 7.04
N ALA A 20 27.39 7.40 5.76
CA ALA A 20 26.05 7.38 5.23
C ALA A 20 25.41 6.03 5.62
N PRO A 21 24.10 5.97 5.91
CA PRO A 21 23.42 4.69 6.03
C PRO A 21 23.77 3.88 4.79
N ASP A 22 24.26 2.67 5.04
CA ASP A 22 24.80 1.74 4.05
C ASP A 22 23.89 1.76 2.82
N ALA A 23 24.41 2.28 1.71
CA ALA A 23 23.68 2.36 0.46
C ALA A 23 23.52 0.92 -0.03
N ALA A 24 22.40 0.32 0.37
CA ALA A 24 21.99 -1.00 -0.10
C ALA A 24 22.19 -1.07 -1.62
N SER A 25 22.95 -2.08 -2.04
CA SER A 25 23.13 -2.47 -3.43
C SER A 25 21.79 -2.46 -4.19
N PRO A 26 21.77 -2.21 -5.52
CA PRO A 26 20.53 -2.16 -6.28
C PRO A 26 19.98 -3.58 -6.49
N SER A 27 19.33 -4.15 -5.47
CA SER A 27 18.74 -5.48 -5.51
C SER A 27 17.22 -5.38 -5.35
N SER A 28 16.51 -5.52 -6.47
CA SER A 28 15.04 -5.55 -6.62
C SER A 28 14.26 -4.37 -6.04
N SER A 29 13.42 -3.73 -6.86
CA SER A 29 12.43 -2.76 -6.36
C SER A 29 11.60 -3.40 -5.24
N ARG A 30 11.63 -2.83 -4.02
CA ARG A 30 10.84 -3.31 -2.88
C ARG A 30 9.38 -3.46 -3.30
N ARG A 31 8.73 -4.53 -2.85
CA ARG A 31 7.37 -4.88 -3.27
C ARG A 31 6.48 -5.28 -2.09
N ALA A 32 5.24 -4.83 -2.13
CA ALA A 32 4.20 -5.17 -1.16
C ALA A 32 3.00 -5.84 -1.84
N LEU A 33 2.35 -6.74 -1.10
CA LEU A 33 1.07 -7.32 -1.46
C LEU A 33 0.00 -6.79 -0.50
N VAL A 34 -1.07 -6.21 -1.02
CA VAL A 34 -2.27 -5.88 -0.24
C VAL A 34 -3.35 -6.91 -0.55
N VAL A 35 -3.86 -7.58 0.48
CA VAL A 35 -4.84 -8.67 0.38
C VAL A 35 -6.20 -8.20 0.87
N LEU A 36 -7.23 -8.39 0.04
CA LEU A 36 -8.61 -7.98 0.29
C LEU A 36 -9.57 -9.18 0.37
N THR A 37 -10.63 -9.04 1.16
CA THR A 37 -11.75 -9.99 1.15
C THR A 37 -12.44 -10.03 -0.22
N SER A 38 -13.14 -11.12 -0.50
CA SER A 38 -14.09 -11.26 -1.61
C SER A 38 -15.54 -11.46 -1.12
N THR A 39 -15.79 -11.28 0.17
CA THR A 39 -17.12 -11.40 0.78
C THR A 39 -17.86 -10.07 0.72
N ALA A 40 -18.87 -9.98 -0.14
CA ALA A 40 -19.66 -8.77 -0.37
C ALA A 40 -20.89 -8.63 0.54
N ALA A 41 -21.29 -9.71 1.23
CA ALA A 41 -22.44 -9.70 2.11
C ALA A 41 -22.30 -10.76 3.22
N PHE A 42 -22.86 -10.47 4.38
CA PHE A 42 -22.94 -11.44 5.48
C PHE A 42 -23.74 -12.68 5.04
N PRO A 43 -23.24 -13.91 5.28
CA PRO A 43 -23.90 -15.13 4.81
C PRO A 43 -25.35 -15.28 5.28
N THR A 44 -25.65 -14.90 6.52
CA THR A 44 -26.98 -15.06 7.12
C THR A 44 -27.91 -13.89 6.79
N THR A 45 -27.51 -12.66 7.11
CA THR A 45 -28.41 -11.49 6.99
C THR A 45 -28.48 -10.92 5.58
N LYS A 46 -27.55 -11.30 4.69
CA LYS A 46 -27.37 -10.74 3.35
C LYS A 46 -27.11 -9.24 3.32
N ALA A 47 -26.90 -8.61 4.48
CA ALA A 47 -26.50 -7.21 4.55
C ALA A 47 -25.12 -7.02 3.88
N PRO A 48 -24.90 -5.92 3.16
CA PRO A 48 -23.65 -5.70 2.45
C PRO A 48 -22.49 -5.49 3.44
N THR A 49 -21.32 -5.96 3.05
CA THR A 49 -20.04 -5.76 3.74
C THR A 49 -18.89 -5.86 2.74
N GLY A 50 -17.65 -5.87 3.21
CA GLY A 50 -16.46 -5.93 2.39
C GLY A 50 -15.21 -5.60 3.17
N PHE A 51 -14.18 -5.16 2.46
CA PHE A 51 -13.01 -4.54 3.09
C PHE A 51 -13.33 -3.11 3.54
N VAL A 52 -12.67 -2.62 4.59
CA VAL A 52 -12.75 -1.22 5.02
C VAL A 52 -11.83 -0.35 4.17
N ALA A 53 -12.38 0.70 3.54
CA ALA A 53 -11.65 1.54 2.58
C ALA A 53 -10.33 2.11 3.13
N GLN A 54 -10.31 2.60 4.37
CA GLN A 54 -9.10 3.14 4.98
C GLN A 54 -7.99 2.08 5.12
N GLU A 55 -8.36 0.84 5.45
CA GLU A 55 -7.41 -0.26 5.67
C GLU A 55 -6.81 -0.80 4.38
N ALA A 56 -7.44 -0.55 3.22
CA ALA A 56 -6.88 -0.84 1.91
C ALA A 56 -6.13 0.37 1.33
N ILE A 57 -6.78 1.53 1.28
CA ILE A 57 -6.30 2.70 0.54
C ILE A 57 -5.09 3.34 1.22
N VAL A 58 -5.11 3.50 2.56
CA VAL A 58 -4.00 4.15 3.26
C VAL A 58 -2.70 3.38 3.06
N PRO A 59 -2.63 2.04 3.28
CA PRO A 59 -1.40 1.30 3.01
C PRO A 59 -0.95 1.39 1.55
N ILE A 60 -1.86 1.27 0.57
CA ILE A 60 -1.50 1.39 -0.85
C ILE A 60 -0.82 2.74 -1.13
N VAL A 61 -1.42 3.84 -0.66
CA VAL A 61 -0.90 5.19 -0.92
C VAL A 61 0.46 5.38 -0.24
N GLU A 62 0.59 5.02 1.03
CA GLU A 62 1.84 5.20 1.80
C GLU A 62 2.99 4.35 1.22
N LEU A 63 2.70 3.11 0.82
CA LEU A 63 3.69 2.23 0.20
C LEU A 63 4.16 2.76 -1.16
N LEU A 64 3.23 3.21 -2.00
CA LEU A 64 3.57 3.82 -3.29
C LEU A 64 4.39 5.11 -3.10
N ALA A 65 4.03 5.95 -2.12
CA ALA A 65 4.76 7.17 -1.78
C ALA A 65 6.19 6.87 -1.28
N ALA A 66 6.39 5.73 -0.61
CA ALA A 66 7.68 5.24 -0.17
C ALA A 66 8.51 4.54 -1.27
N GLY A 67 8.04 4.54 -2.53
CA GLY A 67 8.70 3.90 -3.66
C GLY A 67 8.61 2.37 -3.66
N VAL A 68 7.66 1.80 -2.91
CA VAL A 68 7.39 0.36 -2.88
C VAL A 68 6.36 0.04 -3.96
N ALA A 69 6.66 -0.94 -4.82
CA ALA A 69 5.69 -1.44 -5.80
C ALA A 69 4.57 -2.18 -5.07
N VAL A 70 3.31 -1.90 -5.40
CA VAL A 70 2.15 -2.52 -4.73
C VAL A 70 1.38 -3.40 -5.72
N ASP A 71 1.23 -4.68 -5.38
CA ASP A 71 0.25 -5.55 -6.00
C ASP A 71 -0.96 -5.70 -5.08
N VAL A 72 -2.15 -5.86 -5.65
CA VAL A 72 -3.38 -6.09 -4.88
C VAL A 72 -4.00 -7.42 -5.29
N ALA A 73 -4.27 -8.26 -4.30
CA ALA A 73 -4.96 -9.53 -4.48
C ALA A 73 -6.25 -9.57 -3.64
N SER A 74 -7.20 -10.39 -4.06
CA SER A 74 -8.31 -10.79 -3.21
C SER A 74 -8.52 -12.29 -3.29
N ILE A 75 -9.26 -12.86 -2.32
CA ILE A 75 -9.51 -14.31 -2.25
C ILE A 75 -9.99 -14.90 -3.59
N LYS A 76 -10.91 -14.22 -4.28
CA LYS A 76 -11.48 -14.67 -5.57
C LYS A 76 -10.95 -13.91 -6.79
N GLY A 77 -10.12 -12.88 -6.60
CA GLY A 77 -9.72 -11.96 -7.66
C GLY A 77 -10.86 -11.07 -8.14
N GLY A 78 -10.60 -10.24 -9.14
CA GLY A 78 -11.58 -9.34 -9.76
C GLY A 78 -11.90 -8.12 -8.89
N ALA A 79 -13.17 -7.73 -8.84
CA ALA A 79 -13.58 -6.57 -8.07
C ALA A 79 -13.77 -6.93 -6.60
N ALA A 80 -12.85 -6.48 -5.75
CA ALA A 80 -12.97 -6.67 -4.31
C ALA A 80 -14.14 -5.82 -3.77
N PRO A 81 -15.05 -6.37 -2.96
CA PRO A 81 -16.15 -5.62 -2.39
C PRO A 81 -15.68 -4.70 -1.27
N MET A 82 -15.96 -3.41 -1.39
CA MET A 82 -15.78 -2.42 -0.33
C MET A 82 -17.01 -2.40 0.57
N ASP A 83 -16.82 -2.31 1.90
CA ASP A 83 -17.93 -2.12 2.82
C ASP A 83 -18.59 -0.75 2.56
N PRO A 84 -19.90 -0.67 2.25
CA PRO A 84 -20.57 0.59 1.93
C PRO A 84 -20.56 1.63 3.06
N LYS A 85 -20.35 1.21 4.31
CA LYS A 85 -20.19 2.14 5.45
C LYS A 85 -18.83 2.83 5.43
N SER A 86 -17.84 2.23 4.77
CA SER A 86 -16.50 2.78 4.58
C SER A 86 -16.29 3.45 3.21
N ASP A 87 -17.27 3.40 2.30
CA ASP A 87 -17.17 4.09 1.02
C ASP A 87 -17.23 5.62 1.23
N PRO A 88 -16.16 6.37 0.88
CA PRO A 88 -16.12 7.82 1.09
C PRO A 88 -17.01 8.61 0.13
N ARG A 89 -17.63 7.94 -0.85
CA ARG A 89 -18.66 8.50 -1.75
C ARG A 89 -20.07 8.37 -1.15
N ASN A 90 -20.24 7.57 -0.10
CA ASN A 90 -21.50 7.46 0.62
C ASN A 90 -21.63 8.61 1.63
N PRO A 91 -22.52 9.60 1.42
CA PRO A 91 -22.65 10.75 2.32
C PRO A 91 -23.19 10.36 3.71
N ALA A 92 -23.84 9.22 3.84
CA ALA A 92 -24.33 8.67 5.12
C ALA A 92 -23.35 7.66 5.74
N GLY A 93 -22.22 7.40 5.09
CA GLY A 93 -21.19 6.46 5.55
C GLY A 93 -20.29 7.06 6.64
N MET A 94 -19.60 6.18 7.37
CA MET A 94 -18.64 6.58 8.40
C MET A 94 -17.37 7.21 7.81
N ALA A 95 -17.06 6.91 6.54
CA ALA A 95 -15.90 7.45 5.83
C ALA A 95 -16.19 8.70 5.00
N LYS A 96 -17.33 9.37 5.20
CA LYS A 96 -17.73 10.56 4.43
C LYS A 96 -16.73 11.72 4.47
N ASP A 97 -15.79 11.74 5.43
CA ASP A 97 -14.76 12.78 5.54
C ASP A 97 -13.37 12.28 5.08
N PHE A 98 -13.28 11.04 4.57
CA PHE A 98 -12.04 10.43 4.09
C PHE A 98 -11.66 10.94 2.68
N GLN A 99 -11.11 12.15 2.64
CA GLN A 99 -10.73 12.82 1.38
C GLN A 99 -9.72 12.02 0.55
N LEU A 100 -8.70 11.45 1.18
CA LEU A 100 -7.71 10.61 0.49
C LEU A 100 -8.38 9.46 -0.26
N GLY A 101 -9.39 8.82 0.35
CA GLY A 101 -10.16 7.76 -0.30
C GLY A 101 -10.96 8.25 -1.50
N ARG A 102 -11.55 9.46 -1.44
CA ARG A 102 -12.22 10.06 -2.61
C ARG A 102 -11.25 10.30 -3.75
N ASP A 103 -10.10 10.90 -3.46
CA ASP A 103 -9.09 11.22 -4.47
C ASP A 103 -8.52 9.94 -5.09
N PHE A 104 -8.29 8.91 -4.27
CA PHE A 104 -7.88 7.59 -4.74
C PHE A 104 -8.90 6.95 -5.69
N LEU A 105 -10.19 7.02 -5.34
CA LEU A 105 -11.26 6.42 -6.15
C LEU A 105 -11.61 7.25 -7.40
N ALA A 106 -11.27 8.53 -7.43
CA ALA A 106 -11.47 9.41 -8.58
C ALA A 106 -10.42 9.19 -9.68
N ASP A 107 -9.24 8.66 -9.34
CA ASP A 107 -8.20 8.26 -10.28
C ASP A 107 -8.48 6.83 -10.80
N PRO A 108 -8.80 6.64 -12.10
CA PRO A 108 -9.14 5.32 -12.64
C PRO A 108 -8.02 4.29 -12.52
N THR A 109 -6.75 4.71 -12.59
CA THR A 109 -5.60 3.81 -12.46
C THR A 109 -5.44 3.32 -11.04
N ARG A 110 -5.69 4.18 -10.05
CA ARG A 110 -5.67 3.79 -8.63
C ARG A 110 -6.90 2.96 -8.27
N ALA A 111 -8.10 3.37 -8.71
CA ALA A 111 -9.32 2.62 -8.50
C ALA A 111 -9.24 1.21 -9.08
N ALA A 112 -8.56 1.03 -10.22
CA ALA A 112 -8.33 -0.28 -10.84
C ALA A 112 -7.66 -1.29 -9.89
N LEU A 113 -6.78 -0.83 -8.99
CA LEU A 113 -6.14 -1.69 -7.99
C LEU A 113 -7.16 -2.42 -7.09
N LEU A 114 -8.36 -1.86 -6.90
CA LEU A 114 -9.43 -2.47 -6.09
C LEU A 114 -10.43 -3.26 -6.94
N THR A 115 -10.57 -2.93 -8.24
CA THR A 115 -11.57 -3.54 -9.14
C THR A 115 -11.03 -4.67 -10.01
N THR A 116 -9.71 -4.78 -10.14
CA THR A 116 -9.03 -5.81 -10.97
C THR A 116 -7.95 -6.52 -10.18
N THR A 117 -8.28 -7.00 -8.98
CA THR A 117 -7.32 -7.71 -8.12
C THR A 117 -6.96 -9.07 -8.72
N THR A 118 -5.72 -9.50 -8.48
CA THR A 118 -5.34 -10.89 -8.77
C THR A 118 -5.98 -11.82 -7.75
N LYS A 119 -6.30 -13.06 -8.13
CA LYS A 119 -6.72 -14.07 -7.17
C LYS A 119 -5.55 -14.45 -6.26
N LEU A 120 -5.77 -14.47 -4.94
CA LEU A 120 -4.69 -14.72 -3.96
C LEU A 120 -3.94 -16.03 -4.25
N ALA A 121 -4.67 -17.11 -4.54
CA ALA A 121 -4.11 -18.42 -4.88
C ALA A 121 -3.11 -18.40 -6.05
N ASP A 122 -3.23 -17.42 -6.97
CA ASP A 122 -2.33 -17.31 -8.13
C ASP A 122 -1.03 -16.57 -7.79
N VAL A 123 -0.96 -15.95 -6.61
CA VAL A 123 0.16 -15.11 -6.14
C VAL A 123 1.02 -15.82 -5.10
N VAL A 124 0.43 -16.68 -4.26
CA VAL A 124 1.10 -17.30 -3.10
C VAL A 124 2.32 -18.15 -3.47
N GLY A 125 2.31 -18.79 -4.65
CA GLY A 125 3.48 -19.52 -5.16
C GLY A 125 4.73 -18.66 -5.39
N ASN A 126 4.54 -17.33 -5.46
CA ASN A 126 5.61 -16.34 -5.60
C ASN A 126 5.70 -15.42 -4.37
N ALA A 127 5.18 -15.82 -3.21
CA ALA A 127 5.10 -14.97 -2.02
C ALA A 127 6.47 -14.41 -1.58
N GLY A 128 7.56 -15.16 -1.82
CA GLY A 128 8.93 -14.73 -1.50
C GLY A 128 9.42 -13.48 -2.24
N ARG A 129 8.67 -12.94 -3.21
CA ARG A 129 8.99 -11.68 -3.90
C ARG A 129 8.50 -10.43 -3.15
N TYR A 130 7.68 -10.60 -2.12
CA TYR A 130 7.09 -9.50 -1.36
C TYR A 130 7.86 -9.30 -0.06
N ASP A 131 8.28 -8.06 0.18
CA ASP A 131 8.90 -7.66 1.43
C ASP A 131 7.86 -7.37 2.52
N VAL A 132 6.62 -7.06 2.11
CA VAL A 132 5.51 -6.67 2.97
C VAL A 132 4.23 -7.32 2.47
N VAL A 133 3.43 -7.87 3.39
CA VAL A 133 2.06 -8.29 3.11
C VAL A 133 1.12 -7.57 4.07
N VAL A 134 0.12 -6.89 3.53
CA VAL A 134 -0.92 -6.17 4.30
C VAL A 134 -2.24 -6.86 4.06
N PHE A 135 -2.90 -7.31 5.12
CA PHE A 135 -4.28 -7.81 5.06
C PHE A 135 -5.22 -6.69 5.47
N ALA A 136 -6.00 -6.16 4.53
CA ALA A 136 -7.04 -5.19 4.87
C ALA A 136 -8.20 -5.92 5.55
N GLY A 137 -8.64 -5.39 6.69
CA GLY A 137 -9.77 -5.92 7.44
C GLY A 137 -11.11 -5.43 6.89
N GLY A 138 -12.09 -5.37 7.79
CA GLY A 138 -13.51 -5.26 7.48
C GLY A 138 -14.26 -6.55 7.74
N SER A 139 -15.57 -6.47 8.00
CA SER A 139 -16.33 -7.63 8.47
C SER A 139 -16.41 -8.75 7.43
N GLY A 140 -16.26 -8.46 6.13
CA GLY A 140 -16.19 -9.48 5.08
C GLY A 140 -14.99 -10.42 5.25
N ALA A 141 -13.83 -9.88 5.67
CA ALA A 141 -12.60 -10.65 5.82
C ALA A 141 -12.73 -11.80 6.83
N SER A 142 -13.55 -11.63 7.87
CA SER A 142 -13.79 -12.67 8.87
C SER A 142 -14.47 -13.94 8.32
N PHE A 143 -15.06 -13.87 7.12
CA PHE A 143 -15.80 -14.99 6.52
C PHE A 143 -15.01 -15.79 5.49
N ASP A 144 -14.02 -15.18 4.82
CA ASP A 144 -13.24 -15.86 3.80
C ASP A 144 -11.75 -15.98 4.11
N PHE A 145 -11.12 -15.05 4.83
CA PHE A 145 -9.70 -15.19 5.17
C PHE A 145 -9.39 -16.45 5.98
N PRO A 146 -10.15 -16.81 7.04
CA PRO A 146 -9.84 -18.01 7.82
C PRO A 146 -10.13 -19.33 7.08
N GLN A 147 -10.85 -19.26 5.96
CA GLN A 147 -11.26 -20.43 5.17
C GLN A 147 -10.37 -20.63 3.93
N ASP A 148 -9.56 -19.63 3.57
CA ASP A 148 -8.65 -19.72 2.45
C ASP A 148 -7.35 -20.40 2.88
N ALA A 149 -6.91 -21.39 2.08
CA ALA A 149 -5.75 -22.21 2.37
C ALA A 149 -4.49 -21.78 1.58
N SER A 150 -4.59 -20.69 0.82
CA SER A 150 -3.50 -20.16 -0.01
C SER A 150 -2.40 -19.55 0.85
#